data_AF-A2I0Z8-F1
#
_entry.id   AF-A2I0Z8-F1
#
_cell.length_a   1.000
_cell.length_b   1.000
_cell.length_c   1.000
_cell.angle_alpha   90.00
_cell.angle_beta   90.00
_cell.angle_gamma   90.00
#
_symmetry.space_group_name_H-M   'P 1'
#
loop_
_entity.id
_entity.type
_entity.pdbx_description
1 polymer ?
#
loop_
_entity_poly.entity_id
_entity_poly.type
_entity_poly.pdbx_seq_one_letter_code
_entity_poly.pdbx_strand_id
1 'polypeptide(L)'
;GFASGIIHEIDAAIEEIRKHLRVRVIITDGDPGYDKHQDEFINEILQGNDPEEIFKRATAILKKGDQVVWINDLIHMSKLERTRLLDATLKLLVHPSDLNTIVNVNKIRDAIELGDALNDTSPLGRIKDKYPITIFSIRAVKALL
;
A
#
# COMPACT_ATOMS: atom_id res chain seq x y z
N GLY A 1 9.28 -1.00 -15.19
CA GLY A 1 8.79 0.23 -15.84
C GLY A 1 9.96 1.13 -16.11
N PHE A 2 9.82 2.44 -15.90
CA PHE A 2 10.91 3.40 -16.05
C PHE A 2 12.05 3.07 -15.09
N ALA A 3 11.72 2.69 -13.84
CA ALA A 3 12.70 2.36 -12.82
C ALA A 3 13.63 1.21 -13.23
N SER A 4 13.13 0.22 -13.98
CA SER A 4 13.94 -0.91 -14.46
C SER A 4 15.15 -0.46 -15.30
N GLY A 5 15.03 0.67 -16.02
CA GLY A 5 16.12 1.20 -16.85
C GLY A 5 17.21 1.91 -16.05
N ILE A 6 16.91 2.38 -14.84
CA ILE A 6 17.79 3.21 -14.01
C ILE A 6 18.08 2.60 -12.63
N ILE A 7 17.62 1.37 -12.36
CA ILE A 7 17.72 0.77 -11.01
C ILE A 7 19.17 0.69 -10.52
N HIS A 8 20.11 0.45 -11.41
CA HIS A 8 21.55 0.42 -11.10
C HIS A 8 22.09 1.80 -10.66
N GLU A 9 21.55 2.89 -11.19
CA GLU A 9 21.90 4.26 -10.77
C GLU A 9 21.30 4.57 -9.40
N ILE A 10 20.06 4.10 -9.15
CA ILE A 10 19.40 4.21 -7.85
C ILE A 10 20.19 3.46 -6.79
N ASP A 11 20.58 2.21 -7.06
CA ASP A 11 21.42 1.39 -6.17
C ASP A 11 22.76 2.08 -5.88
N ALA A 12 23.44 2.63 -6.91
CA ALA A 12 24.69 3.35 -6.73
C ALA A 12 24.52 4.59 -5.83
N ALA A 13 23.42 5.34 -5.99
CA ALA A 13 23.12 6.50 -5.16
C ALA A 13 22.85 6.10 -3.70
N ILE A 14 22.13 5.00 -3.47
CA ILE A 14 21.88 4.46 -2.13
C ILE A 14 23.19 4.06 -1.46
N GLU A 15 24.06 3.34 -2.16
CA GLU A 15 25.36 2.93 -1.62
C GLU A 15 26.25 4.14 -1.28
N GLU A 16 26.21 5.20 -2.07
CA GLU A 16 26.92 6.44 -1.74
C GLU A 16 26.37 7.10 -0.47
N ILE A 17 25.06 7.22 -0.34
CA ILE A 17 24.41 7.76 0.87
C ILE A 17 24.78 6.92 2.10
N ARG A 18 24.84 5.59 1.95
CA ARG A 18 25.16 4.65 3.03
C ARG A 18 26.56 4.80 3.60
N LYS A 19 27.50 5.42 2.87
CA LYS A 19 28.84 5.74 3.38
C LYS A 19 28.81 6.81 4.49
N HIS A 20 27.75 7.62 4.52
CA HIS A 20 27.64 8.77 5.42
C HIS A 20 26.45 8.70 6.36
N LEU A 21 25.39 7.99 5.97
CA LEU A 21 24.12 7.92 6.71
C LEU A 21 23.64 6.48 6.82
N ARG A 22 23.02 6.15 7.95
CA ARG A 22 22.36 4.86 8.13
C ARG A 22 21.03 4.84 7.40
N VAL A 23 21.00 4.28 6.20
CA VAL A 23 19.77 3.99 5.46
C VAL A 23 19.20 2.65 5.94
N ARG A 24 17.94 2.62 6.37
CA ARG A 24 17.25 1.40 6.84
C ARG A 24 16.07 1.01 5.99
N VAL A 25 15.36 2.00 5.45
CA VAL A 25 14.13 1.79 4.68
C VAL A 25 14.17 2.70 3.45
N ILE A 26 13.77 2.14 2.33
CA ILE A 26 13.52 2.85 1.07
C ILE A 26 12.05 2.65 0.73
N ILE A 27 11.36 3.75 0.45
CA ILE A 27 9.96 3.75 0.06
C ILE A 27 9.92 4.14 -1.41
N THR A 28 9.34 3.29 -2.24
CA THR A 28 9.25 3.53 -3.69
C THR A 28 7.81 3.57 -4.15
N ASP A 29 7.57 4.20 -5.30
CA ASP A 29 6.33 4.00 -6.04
C ASP A 29 6.19 2.54 -6.51
N GLY A 30 5.00 2.17 -6.99
CA GLY A 30 4.70 0.84 -7.53
C GLY A 30 5.20 0.61 -8.96
N ASP A 31 6.39 1.12 -9.33
CA ASP A 31 7.01 0.76 -10.62
C ASP A 31 7.58 -0.66 -10.54
N PRO A 32 7.27 -1.55 -11.52
CA PRO A 32 7.76 -2.92 -11.52
C PRO A 32 9.29 -3.10 -11.47
N GLY A 33 10.06 -2.03 -11.74
CA GLY A 33 11.51 -2.03 -11.58
C GLY A 33 11.99 -2.23 -10.15
N TYR A 34 11.12 -2.00 -9.14
CA TYR A 34 11.44 -2.20 -7.74
C TYR A 34 11.00 -3.56 -7.18
N ASP A 35 10.17 -4.32 -7.92
CA ASP A 35 9.52 -5.54 -7.45
C ASP A 35 10.51 -6.51 -6.82
N LYS A 36 11.66 -6.75 -7.47
CA LYS A 36 12.70 -7.66 -6.95
C LYS A 36 13.17 -7.26 -5.54
N HIS A 37 13.40 -5.98 -5.28
CA HIS A 37 13.86 -5.52 -3.96
C HIS A 37 12.75 -5.59 -2.91
N GLN A 38 11.51 -5.33 -3.31
CA GLN A 38 10.35 -5.37 -2.41
C GLN A 38 9.98 -6.81 -2.04
N ASP A 39 10.05 -7.72 -3.02
CA ASP A 39 9.75 -9.14 -2.86
C ASP A 39 10.65 -9.80 -1.82
N GLU A 40 11.92 -9.40 -1.71
CA GLU A 40 12.83 -9.91 -0.67
C GLU A 40 12.28 -9.67 0.74
N PHE A 41 11.77 -8.46 1.01
CA PHE A 41 11.18 -8.14 2.30
C PHE A 41 9.82 -8.80 2.49
N ILE A 42 8.95 -8.75 1.48
CA ILE A 42 7.59 -9.30 1.53
C ILE A 42 7.64 -10.82 1.75
N ASN A 43 8.48 -11.54 0.99
CA ASN A 43 8.61 -12.99 1.10
C ASN A 43 9.14 -13.43 2.46
N GLU A 44 10.03 -12.64 3.08
CA GLU A 44 10.54 -12.95 4.42
C GLU A 44 9.48 -12.78 5.51
N ILE A 45 8.67 -11.71 5.45
CA ILE A 45 7.62 -11.48 6.45
C ILE A 45 6.43 -12.43 6.26
N LEU A 46 6.11 -12.82 5.01
CA LEU A 46 5.03 -13.75 4.69
C LEU A 46 5.32 -15.22 5.03
N GLN A 47 6.53 -15.53 5.53
CA GLN A 47 6.79 -16.81 6.20
C GLN A 47 6.09 -16.93 7.56
N GLY A 48 5.51 -15.85 8.09
CA GLY A 48 4.69 -15.90 9.30
C GLY A 48 3.33 -16.56 9.03
N ASN A 49 2.88 -17.40 9.96
CA ASN A 49 1.63 -18.14 9.80
C ASN A 49 0.38 -17.33 10.18
N ASP A 50 0.58 -16.21 10.87
CA ASP A 50 -0.48 -15.30 11.32
C ASP A 50 0.01 -13.84 11.35
N PRO A 51 -0.91 -12.86 11.45
CA PRO A 51 -0.54 -11.44 11.46
C PRO A 51 0.43 -11.01 12.57
N GLU A 52 0.39 -11.66 13.74
CA GLU A 52 1.29 -11.34 14.85
C GLU A 52 2.72 -11.81 14.53
N GLU A 53 2.87 -13.01 13.98
CA GLU A 53 4.15 -13.54 13.53
C GLU A 53 4.73 -12.69 12.39
N ILE A 54 3.92 -12.31 11.40
CA ILE A 54 4.31 -11.40 10.30
C ILE A 54 4.83 -10.08 10.88
N PHE A 55 4.12 -9.47 11.84
CA PHE A 55 4.52 -8.22 12.45
C PHE A 55 5.83 -8.35 13.25
N LYS A 56 5.99 -9.46 13.97
CA LYS A 56 7.22 -9.76 14.73
C LYS A 56 8.43 -9.92 13.80
N ARG A 57 8.27 -10.63 12.68
CA ARG A 57 9.30 -10.80 11.63
C ARG A 57 9.70 -9.47 11.03
N ALA A 58 8.72 -8.68 10.57
CA ALA A 58 8.95 -7.34 10.03
C ALA A 58 9.74 -6.47 11.03
N THR A 59 9.33 -6.47 12.29
CA THR A 59 10.00 -5.72 13.37
C THR A 59 11.44 -6.19 13.59
N ALA A 60 11.69 -7.49 13.54
CA ALA A 60 13.04 -8.05 13.73
C ALA A 60 14.00 -7.63 12.60
N ILE A 61 13.53 -7.67 11.35
CA ILE A 61 14.30 -7.23 10.17
C ILE A 61 14.65 -5.75 10.29
N LEU A 62 13.66 -4.90 10.58
CA LEU A 62 13.85 -3.46 10.73
C LEU A 62 14.77 -3.09 11.90
N LYS A 63 14.86 -3.93 12.94
CA LYS A 63 15.73 -3.73 14.12
C LYS A 63 17.17 -4.17 13.90
N LYS A 64 17.43 -5.25 13.15
CA LYS A 64 18.81 -5.68 12.81
C LYS A 64 19.58 -4.53 12.17
N GLY A 65 18.95 -3.88 11.19
CA GLY A 65 19.40 -2.62 10.61
C GLY A 65 20.75 -2.65 9.90
N ASP A 66 21.18 -3.85 9.48
CA ASP A 66 22.28 -4.10 8.53
C ASP A 66 21.76 -4.23 7.09
N GLN A 67 20.48 -4.56 6.94
CA GLN A 67 19.77 -4.68 5.66
C GLN A 67 18.93 -3.43 5.40
N VAL A 68 18.95 -2.97 4.14
CA VAL A 68 18.03 -1.94 3.64
C VAL A 68 16.75 -2.62 3.20
N VAL A 69 15.62 -2.20 3.76
CA VAL A 69 14.30 -2.74 3.43
C VAL A 69 13.64 -1.85 2.39
N TRP A 70 13.16 -2.44 1.30
CA TRP A 70 12.38 -1.74 0.28
C TRP A 70 10.89 -2.02 0.49
N ILE A 71 10.08 -0.97 0.52
CA ILE A 71 8.62 -1.07 0.64
C ILE A 71 7.94 -0.16 -0.38
N ASN A 72 6.73 -0.52 -0.76
CA ASN A 72 5.87 0.34 -1.56
C ASN A 72 5.33 1.52 -0.73
N ASP A 73 5.12 2.65 -1.40
CA ASP A 73 4.30 3.73 -0.90
C ASP A 73 2.83 3.24 -0.79
N LEU A 74 2.40 3.05 0.46
CA LEU A 74 1.05 2.61 0.79
C LEU A 74 -0.02 3.57 0.28
N ILE A 75 0.27 4.87 0.20
CA ILE A 75 -0.67 5.86 -0.31
C ILE A 75 -0.80 5.73 -1.83
N HIS A 76 0.32 5.52 -2.54
CA HIS A 76 0.30 5.22 -3.97
C HIS A 76 -0.51 3.96 -4.26
N MET A 77 -0.26 2.86 -3.54
CA MET A 77 -1.04 1.62 -3.67
C MET A 77 -2.52 1.87 -3.42
N SER A 78 -2.86 2.64 -2.39
CA SER A 78 -4.26 2.92 -2.05
C SER A 78 -4.98 3.74 -3.14
N LYS A 79 -4.27 4.57 -3.92
CA LYS A 79 -4.87 5.26 -5.10
C LYS A 79 -5.28 4.26 -6.19
N LEU A 80 -4.47 3.23 -6.41
CA LEU A 80 -4.79 2.14 -7.33
C LEU A 80 -6.01 1.36 -6.83
N GLU A 81 -6.04 1.01 -5.54
CA GLU A 81 -7.16 0.32 -4.92
C GLU A 81 -8.45 1.15 -4.97
N ARG A 82 -8.37 2.46 -4.75
CA ARG A 82 -9.50 3.37 -4.99
C ARG A 82 -9.97 3.28 -6.43
N THR A 83 -9.06 3.36 -7.40
CA THR A 83 -9.42 3.33 -8.83
C THR A 83 -10.16 2.05 -9.18
N ARG A 84 -9.71 0.91 -8.64
CA ARG A 84 -10.40 -0.37 -8.73
C ARG A 84 -11.77 -0.33 -8.06
N LEU A 85 -11.83 0.10 -6.80
CA LEU A 85 -13.08 0.18 -6.04
C LEU A 85 -14.18 1.00 -6.75
N LEU A 86 -13.83 2.04 -7.49
CA LEU A 86 -14.83 2.84 -8.22
C LEU A 86 -15.56 2.04 -9.31
N ASP A 87 -15.03 0.90 -9.72
CA ASP A 87 -15.76 -0.10 -10.50
C ASP A 87 -16.80 -0.80 -9.61
N ALA A 88 -18.08 -0.56 -9.89
CA ALA A 88 -19.19 -1.13 -9.11
C ALA A 88 -19.34 -2.66 -9.26
N THR A 89 -18.65 -3.28 -10.21
CA THR A 89 -18.59 -4.74 -10.34
C THR A 89 -17.64 -5.39 -9.33
N LEU A 90 -16.66 -4.64 -8.85
CA LEU A 90 -15.75 -5.09 -7.81
C LEU A 90 -16.44 -5.06 -6.45
N LYS A 91 -16.19 -6.12 -5.68
CA LYS A 91 -16.70 -6.30 -4.33
C LYS A 91 -15.53 -6.34 -3.35
N LEU A 92 -15.69 -5.63 -2.24
CA LEU A 92 -14.74 -5.62 -1.13
C LEU A 92 -15.32 -6.37 0.05
N LEU A 93 -14.48 -7.14 0.72
CA LEU A 93 -14.78 -7.71 2.02
C LEU A 93 -14.36 -6.70 3.10
N VAL A 94 -15.32 -6.18 3.88
CA VAL A 94 -15.05 -5.15 4.90
C VAL A 94 -14.42 -5.77 6.15
N HIS A 95 -14.88 -6.97 6.54
CA HIS A 95 -14.34 -7.73 7.65
C HIS A 95 -13.76 -9.06 7.14
N PRO A 96 -12.44 -9.31 7.31
CA PRO A 96 -11.75 -10.43 6.66
C PRO A 96 -12.26 -11.81 7.07
N SER A 97 -12.95 -11.91 8.22
CA SER A 97 -13.52 -13.17 8.71
C SER A 97 -15.04 -13.26 8.60
N ASP A 98 -15.72 -12.24 8.07
CA ASP A 98 -17.18 -12.25 7.93
C ASP A 98 -17.60 -11.98 6.47
N LEU A 99 -17.91 -13.04 5.74
CA LEU A 99 -18.32 -12.99 4.34
C LEU A 99 -19.66 -12.27 4.11
N ASN A 100 -20.43 -11.97 5.16
CA ASN A 100 -21.65 -11.17 5.03
C ASN A 100 -21.34 -9.67 4.86
N THR A 101 -20.09 -9.26 5.08
CA THR A 101 -19.64 -7.87 4.97
C THR A 101 -19.11 -7.52 3.58
N ILE A 102 -19.52 -8.26 2.55
CA ILE A 102 -19.13 -8.00 1.17
C ILE A 102 -19.96 -6.83 0.61
N VAL A 103 -19.28 -5.75 0.22
CA VAL A 103 -19.91 -4.53 -0.28
C VAL A 103 -19.31 -4.12 -1.63
N ASN A 104 -20.06 -3.34 -2.41
CA ASN A 104 -19.51 -2.59 -3.54
C ASN A 104 -19.51 -1.10 -3.24
N VAL A 105 -18.95 -0.31 -4.14
CA VAL A 105 -18.88 1.15 -3.99
C VAL A 105 -20.22 1.83 -3.72
N ASN A 106 -21.33 1.30 -4.25
CA ASN A 106 -22.66 1.89 -4.02
C ASN A 106 -23.11 1.71 -2.57
N LYS A 107 -22.88 0.53 -1.98
CA LYS A 107 -23.14 0.32 -0.55
C LYS A 107 -22.31 1.26 0.33
N ILE A 108 -21.09 1.59 -0.08
CA ILE A 108 -20.26 2.59 0.63
C ILE A 108 -20.86 3.99 0.52
N ARG A 109 -21.32 4.39 -0.68
CA ARG A 109 -22.03 5.67 -0.89
C ARG A 109 -23.30 5.77 -0.04
N ASP A 110 -24.06 4.69 0.06
CA ASP A 110 -25.29 4.65 0.85
C ASP A 110 -25.04 4.70 2.36
N ALA A 111 -23.95 4.06 2.82
CA ALA A 111 -23.62 3.98 4.24
C ALA A 111 -23.01 5.27 4.80
N ILE A 112 -22.25 6.01 3.98
CA ILE A 112 -21.51 7.17 4.45
C ILE A 112 -21.20 8.20 3.37
N GLU A 113 -21.36 9.48 3.70
CA GLU A 113 -20.94 10.60 2.86
C GLU A 113 -19.42 10.82 2.96
N LEU A 114 -18.70 10.48 1.88
CA LEU A 114 -17.25 10.66 1.73
C LEU A 114 -16.90 11.78 0.73
N GLY A 115 -17.89 12.56 0.31
CA GLY A 115 -17.76 13.62 -0.68
C GLY A 115 -17.17 13.13 -2.01
N ASP A 116 -16.30 13.93 -2.60
CA ASP A 116 -15.67 13.64 -3.90
C ASP A 116 -14.77 12.40 -3.90
N ALA A 117 -14.41 11.86 -2.73
CA ALA A 117 -13.55 10.70 -2.65
C ALA A 117 -14.11 9.50 -3.44
N LEU A 118 -15.43 9.33 -3.51
CA LEU A 118 -16.06 8.24 -4.28
C LEU A 118 -16.60 8.67 -5.65
N ASN A 119 -16.54 9.96 -5.99
CA ASN A 119 -17.24 10.52 -7.15
C ASN A 119 -16.31 11.19 -8.16
N ASP A 120 -15.15 11.71 -7.74
CA ASP A 120 -14.18 12.35 -8.63
C ASP A 120 -13.33 11.29 -9.37
N THR A 121 -13.75 10.97 -10.60
CA THR A 121 -13.06 10.03 -11.50
C THR A 121 -12.04 10.70 -12.42
N SER A 122 -11.85 12.01 -12.27
CA SER A 122 -10.93 12.78 -13.11
C SER A 122 -9.47 12.34 -12.91
N PRO A 123 -8.58 12.61 -13.87
CA PRO A 123 -7.14 12.38 -13.70
C PRO A 123 -6.58 13.06 -12.44
N LEU A 124 -7.04 14.28 -12.13
CA LEU A 124 -6.65 15.00 -10.91
C LEU A 124 -7.19 14.32 -9.65
N GLY A 125 -8.38 13.71 -9.71
CA GLY A 125 -8.93 12.93 -8.62
C GLY A 125 -8.10 11.68 -8.29
N ARG A 126 -7.55 11.02 -9.32
CA ARG A 126 -6.73 9.80 -9.15
C ARG A 126 -5.44 10.03 -8.39
N ILE A 127 -4.87 11.23 -8.43
CA ILE A 127 -3.60 11.56 -7.77
C ILE A 127 -3.76 12.10 -6.35
N LYS A 128 -4.98 12.40 -5.89
CA LYS A 128 -5.24 12.99 -4.56
C LYS A 128 -5.10 11.94 -3.45
N ASP A 129 -4.09 12.11 -2.59
CA ASP A 129 -3.86 11.25 -1.41
C ASP A 129 -5.05 11.22 -0.44
N LYS A 130 -5.73 12.37 -0.28
CA LYS A 130 -6.86 12.48 0.65
C LYS A 130 -8.01 11.53 0.34
N TYR A 131 -8.19 11.13 -0.92
CA TYR A 131 -9.31 10.29 -1.32
C TYR A 131 -9.18 8.84 -0.81
N PRO A 132 -8.11 8.09 -1.13
CA PRO A 132 -7.94 6.76 -0.55
C PRO A 132 -7.89 6.80 0.98
N ILE A 133 -7.24 7.81 1.60
CA ILE A 133 -7.22 7.94 3.06
C ILE A 133 -8.62 8.07 3.64
N THR A 134 -9.50 8.84 2.98
CA THR A 134 -10.89 9.03 3.43
C THR A 134 -11.70 7.75 3.29
N ILE A 135 -11.54 7.03 2.17
CA ILE A 135 -12.24 5.78 1.87
C ILE A 135 -11.80 4.66 2.81
N PHE A 136 -10.50 4.44 2.94
CA PHE A 136 -9.93 3.35 3.74
C PHE A 136 -9.68 3.78 5.19
N SER A 137 -10.64 4.52 5.75
CA SER A 137 -10.58 5.01 7.13
C SER A 137 -11.40 4.13 8.06
N ILE A 138 -11.04 4.15 9.35
CA ILE A 138 -11.82 3.50 10.41
C ILE A 138 -13.27 4.00 10.42
N ARG A 139 -13.49 5.28 10.09
CA ARG A 139 -14.83 5.88 9.99
C ARG A 139 -15.68 5.19 8.92
N ALA A 140 -15.11 4.93 7.74
CA ALA A 140 -15.81 4.23 6.67
C ALA A 140 -16.10 2.77 7.04
N VAL A 141 -15.11 2.06 7.62
CA VAL A 141 -15.29 0.68 8.09
C VAL A 141 -16.43 0.60 9.12
N LYS A 142 -16.46 1.49 10.11
CA LYS A 142 -17.51 1.52 11.14
C LYS A 142 -18.92 1.81 10.60
N ALA A 143 -19.04 2.46 9.45
CA ALA A 143 -20.34 2.70 8.82
C ALA A 143 -20.85 1.49 8.03
N LEU A 144 -19.97 0.53 7.74
CA LEU A 144 -20.25 -0.66 6.93
C LEU A 144 -20.40 -1.94 7.74
N LEU A 145 -20.06 -1.91 9.02
CA LEU A 145 -20.30 -2.96 10.02
C LEU A 145 -21.62 -2.70 10.74
#